data_AF-A0A3N5IQJ2-F1
#
_entry.id   AF-A0A3N5IQJ2-F1
#
_cell.length_a   1.000
_cell.length_b   1.000
_cell.length_c   1.000
_cell.angle_alpha   90.00
_cell.angle_beta   90.00
_cell.angle_gamma   90.00
#
_symmetry.space_group_name_H-M   'P 1'
#
loop_
_entity.id
_entity.type
_entity.pdbx_description
1 polymer ?
#
loop_
_entity_poly.entity_id
_entity_poly.type
_entity_poly.pdbx_seq_one_letter_code
_entity_poly.pdbx_strand_id
1 'polypeptide(L)'
;MPESIVPKQFGAPLGMYSHGMIVAGGELVVVAGQVGVRPDGGLAGADVVAQTRQALENVRAVLEAAGASMRDVVRFQTFLTSADDIQGFMKARAEVFPEYFP
;
A
#
# COMPACT_ATOMS: atom_id res chain seq x y z
N MET A 1 2.13 -15.66 -17.61
CA MET A 1 3.35 -15.73 -16.77
C MET A 1 3.21 -14.69 -15.67
N PRO A 2 3.83 -14.86 -14.50
CA PRO A 2 3.74 -13.84 -13.47
C PRO A 2 4.49 -12.58 -13.93
N GLU A 3 3.98 -11.39 -13.58
CA GLU A 3 4.50 -10.09 -14.03
C GLU A 3 4.78 -9.18 -12.84
N SER A 4 5.97 -8.56 -12.79
CA SER A 4 6.33 -7.62 -11.73
C SER A 4 5.76 -6.24 -11.97
N ILE A 5 5.30 -5.60 -10.90
CA ILE A 5 4.70 -4.27 -10.94
C ILE A 5 5.70 -3.26 -10.37
N VAL A 6 5.95 -2.19 -11.13
CA VAL A 6 6.77 -1.05 -10.71
C VAL A 6 5.99 0.23 -11.01
N PRO A 7 5.41 0.89 -9.99
CA PRO A 7 4.69 2.14 -10.21
C PRO A 7 5.64 3.23 -10.68
N LYS A 8 5.19 4.07 -11.63
CA LYS A 8 6.01 5.14 -12.22
C LYS A 8 6.49 6.16 -11.19
N GLN A 9 5.73 6.32 -10.11
CA GLN A 9 6.00 7.25 -9.03
C GLN A 9 7.12 6.75 -8.11
N PHE A 10 7.47 5.47 -8.14
CA PHE A 10 8.49 4.89 -7.28
C PHE A 10 9.75 4.54 -8.08
N GLY A 11 10.90 4.69 -7.42
CA GLY A 11 12.13 4.08 -7.88
C GLY A 11 12.11 2.56 -7.70
N ALA A 12 13.23 1.91 -8.02
CA ALA A 12 13.42 0.52 -7.66
C ALA A 12 13.27 0.34 -6.14
N PRO A 13 12.65 -0.76 -5.67
CA PRO A 13 12.58 -1.05 -4.26
C PRO A 13 13.98 -1.15 -3.64
N LEU A 14 14.10 -0.76 -2.37
CA LEU A 14 15.39 -0.72 -1.65
C LEU A 14 16.03 -2.10 -1.44
N GLY A 15 15.28 -3.18 -1.64
CA GLY A 15 15.74 -4.56 -1.46
C GLY A 15 15.43 -5.42 -2.68
N MET A 16 15.80 -6.70 -2.59
CA MET A 16 15.57 -7.69 -3.66
C MET A 16 14.12 -8.20 -3.66
N TYR A 17 13.17 -7.34 -4.01
CA TYR A 17 11.75 -7.67 -4.18
C TYR A 17 11.10 -6.82 -5.28
N SER A 18 9.81 -7.02 -5.57
CA SER A 18 9.01 -6.19 -6.48
C SER A 18 7.92 -5.45 -5.70
N HIS A 19 7.53 -4.24 -6.12
CA HIS A 19 6.46 -3.49 -5.43
C HIS A 19 5.11 -4.22 -5.44
N GLY A 20 4.86 -5.00 -6.48
CA GLY A 20 3.81 -6.00 -6.52
C GLY A 20 4.08 -7.06 -7.59
N MET A 21 3.24 -8.09 -7.60
CA MET A 21 3.27 -9.15 -8.61
C MET A 21 1.85 -9.51 -9.06
N ILE A 22 1.64 -9.67 -10.36
CA ILE A 22 0.47 -10.36 -10.91
C ILE A 22 0.78 -11.86 -10.89
N VAL A 23 -0.05 -12.64 -10.20
CA VAL A 23 0.14 -14.10 -10.08
C VAL A 23 -0.14 -14.79 -11.41
N ALA A 24 0.54 -15.92 -11.67
CA ALA A 24 0.25 -16.75 -12.84
C ALA A 24 -1.23 -17.16 -12.86
N GLY A 25 -1.93 -16.85 -13.94
CA GLY A 25 -3.40 -16.98 -14.03
C GLY A 25 -4.13 -15.62 -14.07
N GLY A 26 -3.48 -14.54 -13.61
CA GLY A 26 -3.92 -13.16 -13.84
C GLY A 26 -5.00 -12.62 -12.90
N GLU A 27 -5.53 -13.44 -11.99
CA GLU A 27 -6.68 -13.07 -11.15
C GLU A 27 -6.31 -12.38 -9.84
N LEU A 28 -5.04 -12.47 -9.42
CA LEU A 28 -4.58 -11.94 -8.14
C LEU A 28 -3.35 -11.05 -8.30
N VAL A 29 -3.43 -9.87 -7.69
CA VAL A 29 -2.30 -8.97 -7.49
C VAL A 29 -1.85 -9.07 -6.03
N VAL A 30 -0.58 -9.39 -5.82
CA VAL A 30 0.05 -9.38 -4.49
C VAL A 30 0.90 -8.12 -4.37
N VAL A 31 0.48 -7.19 -3.50
CA VAL A 31 1.20 -5.95 -3.22
C VAL A 31 2.20 -6.20 -2.10
N ALA A 32 3.47 -5.81 -2.30
CA ALA A 32 4.48 -5.86 -1.25
C ALA A 32 4.15 -4.84 -0.13
N GLY A 33 4.67 -5.08 1.08
CA GLY A 33 4.39 -4.21 2.23
C GLY A 33 4.73 -2.74 1.94
N GLN A 34 3.73 -1.88 2.03
CA GLN A 34 3.88 -0.44 1.84
C GLN A 34 3.98 0.27 3.18
N VAL A 35 4.88 1.25 3.26
CA VAL A 35 5.15 2.06 4.46
C VAL A 35 4.90 3.53 4.18
N GLY A 36 4.88 4.37 5.23
CA GLY A 36 4.62 5.81 5.15
C GLY A 36 5.75 6.65 4.55
N VAL A 37 6.48 6.11 3.58
CA VAL A 37 7.58 6.77 2.85
C VAL A 37 7.03 7.36 1.55
N ARG A 38 7.40 8.59 1.26
CA ARG A 38 7.07 9.30 0.02
C ARG A 38 7.99 8.85 -1.11
N PRO A 39 7.64 9.12 -2.39
CA PRO A 39 8.50 8.88 -3.54
C PRO A 39 9.94 9.42 -3.43
N ASP A 40 10.13 10.51 -2.69
CA ASP A 40 11.44 11.13 -2.46
C ASP A 40 12.30 10.41 -1.39
N GLY A 41 11.79 9.32 -0.81
CA GLY A 41 12.46 8.54 0.22
C GLY A 41 12.27 9.05 1.65
N GLY A 42 11.63 10.22 1.84
CA GLY A 42 11.33 10.77 3.16
C GLY A 42 10.06 10.22 3.77
N LEU A 43 9.97 10.21 5.10
CA LEU A 43 8.71 9.90 5.81
C LEU A 43 7.66 11.00 5.53
N ALA A 44 6.40 10.60 5.38
CA ALA A 44 5.29 11.55 5.17
C ALA A 44 4.95 12.38 6.41
N GLY A 45 5.44 11.99 7.59
CA GLY A 45 5.24 12.70 8.85
C GLY A 45 5.76 11.89 10.04
N ALA A 46 5.73 12.50 11.22
CA ALA A 46 6.15 11.87 12.47
C ALA A 46 5.03 11.03 13.13
N ASP A 47 3.78 11.25 12.75
CA ASP A 47 2.63 10.57 13.34
C ASP A 47 2.09 9.42 12.45
N VAL A 48 1.38 8.49 13.09
CA VAL A 48 0.77 7.33 12.44
C VAL A 48 -0.27 7.73 11.38
N VAL A 49 -0.93 8.88 11.53
CA VAL A 49 -2.00 9.31 10.61
C VAL A 49 -1.40 9.66 9.25
N ALA A 50 -0.38 10.51 9.24
CA ALA A 50 0.35 10.91 8.04
C ALA A 50 1.01 9.70 7.37
N GLN A 51 1.65 8.82 8.15
CA GLN A 51 2.29 7.63 7.61
C GLN A 51 1.28 6.61 7.05
N THR A 52 0.12 6.43 7.70
CA THR A 52 -0.94 5.53 7.21
C THR A 52 -1.52 6.03 5.90
N ARG A 53 -1.81 7.35 5.79
CA ARG A 53 -2.30 7.94 4.53
C ARG A 53 -1.31 7.69 3.40
N GLN A 54 -0.02 7.92 3.63
CA GLN A 54 1.00 7.68 2.62
C GLN A 54 1.15 6.20 2.26
N ALA A 55 1.10 5.30 3.24
CA ALA A 55 1.18 3.87 2.97
C ALA A 55 0.02 3.39 2.08
N LEU A 56 -1.21 3.87 2.34
CA LEU A 56 -2.39 3.54 1.53
C LEU A 56 -2.32 4.17 0.13
N GLU A 57 -1.80 5.38 0.02
CA GLU A 57 -1.52 6.02 -1.27
C GLU A 57 -0.50 5.22 -2.09
N ASN A 58 0.52 4.66 -1.43
CA ASN A 58 1.49 3.80 -2.08
C ASN A 58 0.86 2.48 -2.55
N VAL A 59 -0.04 1.88 -1.76
CA VAL A 59 -0.82 0.71 -2.20
C VAL A 59 -1.65 1.06 -3.45
N ARG A 60 -2.33 2.20 -3.45
CA ARG A 60 -3.12 2.67 -4.61
C ARG A 60 -2.25 2.75 -5.87
N ALA A 61 -1.05 3.33 -5.76
CA ALA A 61 -0.14 3.44 -6.90
C ALA A 61 0.33 2.08 -7.44
N VAL A 62 0.54 1.07 -6.57
CA VAL A 62 0.84 -0.31 -7.01
C VAL A 62 -0.34 -0.94 -7.73
N LEU A 63 -1.55 -0.81 -7.19
CA LEU A 63 -2.76 -1.36 -7.81
C LEU A 63 -3.00 -0.72 -9.18
N GLU A 64 -2.89 0.60 -9.30
CA GLU A 64 -3.10 1.32 -10.56
C GLU A 64 -2.08 0.92 -11.63
N ALA A 65 -0.82 0.68 -11.23
CA ALA A 65 0.21 0.17 -12.13
C ALA A 65 -0.09 -1.26 -12.64
N ALA A 66 -0.92 -2.01 -11.91
CA ALA A 66 -1.42 -3.33 -12.31
C ALA A 66 -2.76 -3.28 -13.07
N GLY A 67 -3.32 -2.09 -13.32
CA GLY A 67 -4.65 -1.92 -13.89
C GLY A 67 -5.81 -2.21 -12.93
N ALA A 68 -5.54 -2.27 -11.62
CA ALA A 68 -6.52 -2.44 -10.55
C ALA A 68 -6.74 -1.14 -9.78
N SER A 69 -7.63 -1.17 -8.79
CA SER A 69 -7.98 -0.03 -7.94
C SER A 69 -8.15 -0.45 -6.49
N MET A 70 -8.30 0.53 -5.60
CA MET A 70 -8.63 0.26 -4.19
C MET A 70 -9.94 -0.53 -4.01
N ARG A 71 -10.85 -0.49 -5.00
CA ARG A 71 -12.12 -1.25 -4.96
C ARG A 71 -11.92 -2.76 -5.15
N ASP A 72 -10.79 -3.17 -5.71
CA ASP A 72 -10.46 -4.57 -5.99
C ASP A 72 -9.73 -5.24 -4.81
N VAL A 73 -9.48 -4.49 -3.73
CA VAL A 73 -8.81 -4.99 -2.53
C VAL A 73 -9.77 -5.88 -1.74
N VAL A 74 -9.42 -7.17 -1.65
CA VAL A 74 -10.18 -8.18 -0.89
C VAL A 74 -9.63 -8.44 0.52
N ARG A 75 -8.37 -8.06 0.77
CA ARG A 75 -7.72 -8.26 2.07
C ARG A 75 -6.60 -7.24 2.30
N PHE A 76 -6.50 -6.77 3.55
CA PHE A 76 -5.32 -6.07 4.06
C PHE A 76 -4.65 -6.93 5.12
N GLN A 77 -3.32 -6.85 5.18
CA GLN A 77 -2.54 -7.28 6.34
C GLN A 77 -1.75 -6.07 6.83
N THR A 78 -2.10 -5.58 8.02
CA THR A 78 -1.51 -4.38 8.60
C THR A 78 -0.64 -4.76 9.79
N PHE A 79 0.56 -4.20 9.84
CA PHE A 79 1.46 -4.29 10.98
C PHE A 79 1.66 -2.89 11.55
N LEU A 80 1.46 -2.74 12.86
CA LEU A 80 1.73 -1.51 13.59
C LEU A 80 2.92 -1.73 14.53
N THR A 81 3.71 -0.69 14.75
CA THR A 81 4.85 -0.73 15.68
C THR A 81 4.42 -0.62 17.14
N SER A 82 3.27 0.01 17.41
CA SER A 82 2.66 0.10 18.73
C SER A 82 1.15 -0.12 18.65
N ALA A 83 0.56 -0.67 19.72
CA ALA A 83 -0.89 -0.76 19.86
C ALA A 83 -1.54 0.61 20.10
N ASP A 84 -0.79 1.59 20.63
CA ASP A 84 -1.29 2.95 20.87
C ASP A 84 -1.66 3.67 19.57
N ASP A 85 -1.07 3.25 18.46
CA ASP A 85 -1.29 3.81 17.13
C ASP A 85 -2.60 3.35 16.48
N ILE A 86 -3.30 2.36 17.05
CA ILE A 86 -4.51 1.78 16.46
C ILE A 86 -5.57 2.84 16.16
N GLN A 87 -5.80 3.78 17.08
CA GLN A 87 -6.83 4.81 16.87
C GLN A 87 -6.48 5.76 15.73
N GLY A 88 -5.21 6.19 15.64
CA GLY A 88 -4.74 7.06 14.56
C GLY A 88 -4.75 6.34 13.21
N PHE A 89 -4.30 5.09 13.18
CA PHE A 89 -4.39 4.22 12.01
C PHE A 89 -5.84 4.06 11.53
N MET A 90 -6.78 3.72 12.41
CA MET A 90 -8.19 3.51 12.06
C MET A 90 -8.83 4.78 11.51
N LYS A 91 -8.52 5.95 12.10
CA LYS A 91 -8.96 7.25 11.59
C LYS A 91 -8.45 7.48 10.16
N ALA A 92 -7.15 7.36 9.94
CA ALA A 92 -6.55 7.58 8.62
C ALA A 92 -7.08 6.57 7.58
N ARG A 93 -7.22 5.29 7.97
CA ARG A 93 -7.78 4.25 7.12
C ARG A 93 -9.21 4.58 6.72
N ALA A 94 -10.06 5.04 7.64
CA ALA A 94 -11.44 5.39 7.34
C ALA A 94 -11.56 6.60 6.39
N GLU A 95 -10.56 7.49 6.33
CA GLU A 95 -10.56 8.59 5.36
C GLU A 95 -10.31 8.10 3.92
N VAL A 96 -9.43 7.11 3.75
CA VAL A 96 -9.02 6.58 2.44
C VAL A 96 -9.90 5.40 2.00
N PHE A 97 -10.40 4.65 2.98
CA PHE A 97 -11.18 3.42 2.84
C PHE A 97 -12.33 3.44 3.86
N PRO A 98 -13.36 4.27 3.62
CA PRO A 98 -14.41 4.58 4.60
C PRO A 98 -15.33 3.41 4.92
N GLU A 99 -15.56 2.55 3.94
CA GLU A 99 -16.34 1.35 4.13
C GLU A 99 -15.39 0.19 4.45
N TYR A 100 -15.74 -0.63 5.45
CA TYR A 100 -15.16 -1.96 5.53
C TYR A 100 -15.48 -2.68 4.21
N PHE A 101 -14.53 -3.51 3.77
CA PHE A 101 -14.57 -4.32 2.55
C PHE A 101 -16.00 -4.68 2.10
N PRO A 102 -16.32 -4.62 0.80
CA PRO A 102 -17.65 -5.00 0.30
C PRO A 102 -18.11 -6.37 0.82
#